data_AF-A0A8S3GDU7-F1
#
_entry.id   AF-A0A8S3GDU7-F1
#
_cell.length_a   1.000
_cell.length_b   1.000
_cell.length_c   1.000
_cell.angle_alpha   90.00
_cell.angle_beta   90.00
_cell.angle_gamma   90.00
#
_symmetry.space_group_name_H-M   'P 1'
#
loop_
_entity.id
_entity.type
_entity.pdbx_description
1 polymer ?
#
loop_
_entity_poly.entity_id
_entity_poly.type
_entity_poly.pdbx_seq_one_letter_code
_entity_poly.pdbx_strand_id
1 'polypeptide(L)'
;FHPNYGNCYTFNNDYHVEAIQRNDTYDFWSIDDENTVESYKLFLELYLHQNEYIQYLDDRAAFRIFIHRKDDIPILSQNSFFLAPTTFTKLIFSQRIISFSQHCRNDLTPGMKQIFSSHDVRYSQALCFKLCELRYIRKVCQCTDQSLMVYFQFFSQNNTKTPTSSIPCSTN
;
A
#
# COMPACT_ATOMS: atom_id res chain seq x y z
N PHE A 1 -4.60 -4.92 -7.17
CA PHE A 1 -3.57 -5.23 -8.18
C PHE A 1 -2.49 -4.15 -8.15
N HIS A 2 -1.22 -4.53 -8.18
CA HIS A 2 -0.07 -3.64 -8.25
C HIS A 2 0.73 -3.93 -9.54
N PRO A 3 1.03 -2.93 -10.38
CA PRO A 3 1.67 -3.13 -11.68
C PRO A 3 2.99 -3.92 -11.63
N ASN A 4 3.83 -3.68 -10.63
CA ASN A 4 5.13 -4.36 -10.51
C ASN A 4 5.08 -5.68 -9.71
N TYR A 5 3.98 -6.00 -9.03
CA TYR A 5 3.92 -7.11 -8.06
C TYR A 5 2.71 -8.03 -8.25
N GLY A 6 1.83 -7.74 -9.21
CA GLY A 6 0.64 -8.53 -9.48
C GLY A 6 -0.45 -8.36 -8.41
N ASN A 7 -1.03 -9.47 -7.96
CA ASN A 7 -2.10 -9.44 -6.97
C ASN A 7 -1.52 -9.25 -5.56
N CYS A 8 -2.09 -8.31 -4.82
CA CYS A 8 -1.74 -8.04 -3.43
C CYS A 8 -2.99 -8.22 -2.58
N TYR A 9 -2.82 -8.81 -1.41
CA TYR A 9 -3.88 -9.06 -0.44
C TYR A 9 -3.49 -8.41 0.88
N THR A 10 -4.43 -7.67 1.48
CA THR A 10 -4.23 -6.97 2.74
C THR A 10 -5.28 -7.43 3.74
N PHE A 11 -4.84 -7.78 4.94
CA PHE A 11 -5.72 -8.14 6.05
C PHE A 11 -5.93 -6.91 6.95
N ASN A 12 -7.16 -6.71 7.45
CA ASN A 12 -7.49 -5.67 8.44
C ASN A 12 -7.11 -4.24 7.97
N ASN A 13 -7.65 -3.81 6.83
CA ASN A 13 -7.37 -2.52 6.21
C ASN A 13 -8.62 -1.64 6.22
N ASP A 14 -8.55 -0.41 6.73
CA ASP A 14 -9.76 0.41 6.90
C ASP A 14 -10.31 0.96 5.56
N TYR A 15 -9.54 0.83 4.47
CA TYR A 15 -10.00 1.14 3.10
C TYR A 15 -10.73 -0.02 2.42
N HIS A 16 -11.72 -0.59 3.09
CA HIS A 16 -12.59 -1.54 2.42
C HIS A 16 -13.44 -0.81 1.37
N VAL A 17 -13.04 -0.89 0.10
CA VAL A 17 -13.93 -0.63 -1.05
C VAL A 17 -15.20 -1.50 -0.96
N GLU A 18 -15.12 -2.63 -0.24
CA GLU A 18 -16.21 -3.58 -0.01
C GLU A 18 -17.07 -3.29 1.24
N ALA A 19 -16.66 -2.42 2.17
CA ALA A 19 -17.50 -2.06 3.33
C ALA A 19 -18.71 -1.21 2.95
N ILE A 20 -18.71 -0.66 1.73
CA ILE A 20 -19.88 0.01 1.14
C ILE A 20 -20.88 -1.01 0.57
N GLN A 21 -20.48 -2.28 0.36
CA GLN A 21 -21.31 -3.31 -0.26
C GLN A 21 -21.80 -4.40 0.69
N ARG A 22 -21.24 -4.51 1.89
CA ARG A 22 -21.79 -5.38 2.94
C ARG A 22 -21.96 -4.52 4.19
N ASN A 23 -23.10 -4.63 4.87
CA ASN A 23 -23.26 -4.23 6.28
C ASN A 23 -22.29 -5.08 7.10
N ASP A 24 -21.01 -4.78 6.99
CA ASP A 24 -19.93 -5.63 7.46
C ASP A 24 -19.75 -5.33 8.95
N THR A 25 -20.51 -6.05 9.77
CA THR A 25 -20.37 -6.10 11.22
C THR A 25 -19.19 -7.00 11.60
N TYR A 26 -18.03 -6.84 10.96
CA TYR A 26 -16.85 -7.58 11.39
C TYR A 26 -16.37 -7.03 12.73
N ASP A 27 -16.22 -7.93 13.69
CA ASP A 27 -15.60 -7.62 14.97
C ASP A 27 -14.24 -6.97 14.72
N PHE A 28 -14.03 -5.81 15.35
CA PHE A 28 -12.77 -5.10 15.31
C PHE A 28 -11.65 -6.04 15.77
N TRP A 29 -10.70 -6.35 14.90
CA TRP A 29 -9.50 -7.12 15.25
C TRP A 29 -8.70 -6.30 16.27
N SER A 30 -8.94 -6.54 17.56
CA SER A 30 -8.19 -5.96 18.67
C SER A 30 -6.99 -6.83 19.00
N ILE A 31 -5.81 -6.23 19.02
CA ILE A 31 -4.56 -6.88 19.42
C ILE A 31 -4.39 -6.80 20.97
N ASP A 32 -5.38 -6.31 21.71
CA ASP A 32 -5.29 -6.09 23.16
C ASP A 32 -5.85 -7.27 23.96
N ASP A 33 -5.17 -8.42 23.90
CA ASP A 33 -5.44 -9.50 24.84
C ASP A 33 -4.13 -9.86 25.53
N GLU A 34 -3.82 -9.10 26.60
CA GLU A 34 -2.58 -9.17 27.39
C GLU A 34 -2.38 -10.54 28.08
N ASN A 35 -3.39 -11.42 28.06
CA ASN A 35 -3.39 -12.66 28.83
C ASN A 35 -3.09 -13.95 28.04
N THR A 36 -2.76 -13.88 26.74
CA THR A 36 -2.48 -15.08 25.94
C THR A 36 -1.01 -15.17 25.56
N VAL A 37 -0.27 -15.98 26.31
CA VAL A 37 1.18 -16.17 26.19
C VAL A 37 1.61 -16.61 24.78
N GLU A 38 0.76 -17.27 23.99
CA GLU A 38 1.05 -17.59 22.57
C GLU A 38 -0.21 -17.72 21.69
N SER A 39 -1.14 -16.75 21.72
CA SER A 39 -2.19 -16.72 20.69
C SER A 39 -1.63 -16.10 19.40
N TYR A 40 -1.36 -16.92 18.38
CA TYR A 40 -1.01 -16.42 17.05
C TYR A 40 -2.24 -15.70 16.47
N LYS A 41 -2.28 -14.36 16.58
CA LYS A 41 -3.44 -13.57 16.13
C LYS A 41 -3.64 -13.59 14.61
N LEU A 42 -2.59 -13.92 13.84
CA LEU A 42 -2.66 -14.16 12.40
C LEU A 42 -1.77 -15.35 12.04
N PHE A 43 -2.39 -16.42 11.57
CA PHE A 43 -1.72 -17.59 11.01
C PHE A 43 -2.04 -17.68 9.52
N LEU A 44 -1.01 -17.78 8.68
CA LEU A 44 -1.16 -17.87 7.23
C LEU A 44 -0.39 -19.10 6.73
N GLU A 45 -1.08 -19.94 5.98
CA GLU A 45 -0.45 -20.96 5.14
C GLU A 45 -0.46 -20.45 3.70
N LEU A 46 0.72 -20.21 3.14
CA LEU A 46 0.89 -19.61 1.83
C LEU A 46 1.49 -20.63 0.88
N TYR A 47 0.91 -20.72 -0.32
CA TYR A 47 1.39 -21.59 -1.38
C TYR A 47 1.98 -20.77 -2.54
N LEU A 48 3.17 -21.17 -3.00
CA LEU A 48 3.86 -20.53 -4.13
C LEU A 48 4.22 -21.58 -5.18
N HIS A 49 3.61 -21.48 -6.36
CA HIS A 49 3.96 -22.35 -7.48
C HIS A 49 5.20 -21.83 -8.21
N GLN A 50 6.39 -22.27 -7.76
CA GLN A 50 7.67 -21.72 -8.22
C GLN A 50 7.95 -21.93 -9.72
N ASN A 51 7.35 -22.96 -10.33
CA ASN A 51 7.54 -23.27 -11.76
C ASN A 51 6.86 -22.27 -12.70
N GLU A 52 5.95 -21.43 -12.19
CA GLU A 52 5.28 -20.38 -12.95
C GLU A 52 5.95 -19.01 -12.80
N TYR A 53 7.07 -18.93 -12.09
CA TYR A 53 7.80 -17.67 -11.95
C TYR A 53 8.41 -17.23 -13.28
N ILE A 54 8.24 -15.95 -13.56
CA ILE A 54 8.87 -15.28 -14.69
C ILE A 54 10.29 -14.88 -14.26
N GLN A 55 11.26 -15.77 -14.52
CA GLN A 55 12.63 -15.62 -14.03
C GLN A 55 13.29 -14.30 -14.44
N TYR A 56 12.96 -13.71 -15.60
CA TYR A 56 13.57 -12.44 -16.02
C TYR A 56 13.04 -11.20 -15.27
N LEU A 57 11.99 -11.32 -14.44
CA LEU A 57 11.39 -10.21 -13.69
C LEU A 57 11.75 -10.21 -12.20
N ASP A 58 11.79 -11.40 -11.58
CA ASP A 58 12.27 -11.56 -10.20
C ASP A 58 12.91 -12.94 -10.04
N ASP A 59 14.20 -12.97 -9.73
CA ASP A 59 14.97 -14.20 -9.52
C ASP A 59 14.62 -14.89 -8.19
N ARG A 60 13.80 -14.27 -7.34
CA ARG A 60 13.48 -14.75 -5.99
C ARG A 60 12.09 -15.38 -5.95
N ALA A 61 12.04 -16.69 -5.72
CA ALA A 61 10.83 -17.38 -5.32
C ALA A 61 10.54 -17.12 -3.82
N ALA A 62 9.83 -16.04 -3.52
CA ALA A 62 9.52 -15.64 -2.14
C ALA A 62 8.19 -14.90 -2.02
N PHE A 63 7.58 -14.99 -0.83
CA PHE A 63 6.46 -14.14 -0.48
C PHE A 63 6.96 -12.77 -0.02
N ARG A 64 6.39 -11.70 -0.56
CA ARG A 64 6.65 -10.35 -0.09
C ARG A 64 5.58 -9.95 0.92
N ILE A 65 6.00 -9.71 2.16
CA ILE A 65 5.11 -9.30 3.24
C ILE A 65 5.40 -7.85 3.61
N PHE A 66 4.33 -7.12 3.90
CA PHE A 66 4.36 -5.71 4.27
C PHE A 66 3.43 -5.49 5.46
N ILE A 67 3.95 -4.92 6.55
CA ILE A 67 3.19 -4.63 7.77
C ILE A 67 3.02 -3.11 7.85
N HIS A 68 1.78 -2.65 7.93
CA HIS A 68 1.45 -1.23 7.98
C HIS A 68 0.25 -0.94 8.87
N ARG A 69 -0.01 0.35 9.11
CA ARG A 69 -1.21 0.81 9.82
C ARG A 69 -2.43 0.67 8.91
N LYS A 70 -3.61 0.49 9.51
CA LYS A 70 -4.86 0.27 8.78
C LYS A 70 -5.25 1.43 7.85
N ASP A 71 -4.78 2.64 8.16
CA ASP A 71 -5.02 3.89 7.44
C ASP A 71 -3.82 4.31 6.56
N ASP A 72 -2.79 3.48 6.43
CA ASP A 72 -1.62 3.74 5.57
C ASP A 72 -1.80 3.10 4.19
N ILE A 73 -1.45 3.84 3.13
CA ILE A 73 -1.30 3.25 1.80
C ILE A 73 0.02 2.47 1.74
N PRO A 74 -0.01 1.17 1.38
CA PRO A 74 1.20 0.36 1.34
C PRO A 74 2.12 0.76 0.17
N ILE A 75 3.35 1.17 0.52
CA ILE A 75 4.41 1.48 -0.45
C ILE A 75 5.39 0.32 -0.48
N LEU A 76 5.04 -0.67 -1.32
CA LEU A 76 5.68 -1.98 -1.40
C LEU A 76 7.17 -1.96 -1.79
N SER A 77 7.69 -0.83 -2.27
CA SER A 77 9.10 -0.64 -2.61
C SER A 77 9.99 -0.23 -1.43
N GLN A 78 9.41 0.18 -0.29
CA GLN A 78 10.21 0.77 0.80
C GLN A 78 10.38 -0.14 2.02
N ASN A 79 9.30 -0.75 2.54
CA ASN A 79 9.36 -1.48 3.82
C ASN A 79 8.75 -2.89 3.74
N SER A 80 9.17 -3.70 2.77
CA SER A 80 8.77 -5.11 2.69
C SER A 80 9.90 -6.05 3.10
N PHE A 81 9.54 -7.22 3.61
CA PHE A 81 10.48 -8.32 3.80
C PHE A 81 10.02 -9.55 3.01
N PHE A 82 10.97 -10.42 2.72
CA PHE A 82 10.75 -11.63 1.92
C PHE A 82 10.74 -12.85 2.83
N LEU A 83 9.76 -13.71 2.65
CA LEU A 83 9.67 -15.01 3.33
C LEU A 83 9.89 -16.13 2.31
N ALA A 84 10.76 -17.07 2.67
CA ALA A 84 10.99 -18.25 1.87
C ALA A 84 9.77 -19.20 1.97
N PRO A 85 9.35 -19.83 0.85
CA PRO A 85 8.16 -20.68 0.83
C PRO A 85 8.35 -22.02 1.57
N THR A 86 9.59 -22.42 1.87
CA THR A 86 9.91 -23.73 2.47
C THR A 86 10.06 -23.70 3.98
N THR A 87 9.73 -22.57 4.63
CA THR A 87 10.01 -22.37 6.06
C THR A 87 8.80 -21.84 6.80
N PHE A 88 8.57 -22.38 8.01
CA PHE A 88 7.72 -21.74 8.99
C PHE A 88 8.41 -20.50 9.55
N THR A 89 7.77 -19.33 9.45
CA THR A 89 8.30 -18.06 9.98
C THR A 89 7.36 -17.47 11.01
N LYS A 90 7.86 -17.30 12.25
CA LYS A 90 7.17 -16.53 13.30
C LYS A 90 7.68 -15.09 13.28
N LEU A 91 6.78 -14.15 13.02
CA LEU A 91 7.09 -12.71 13.05
C LEU A 91 6.65 -12.12 14.37
N ILE A 92 7.59 -11.47 15.06
CA ILE A 92 7.33 -10.69 16.27
C ILE A 92 7.76 -9.28 15.96
N PHE A 93 6.85 -8.32 16.12
CA PHE A 93 7.13 -6.91 15.89
C PHE A 93 6.58 -6.06 17.03
N SER A 94 7.23 -4.93 17.27
CA SER A 94 6.80 -3.94 18.24
C SER A 94 6.54 -2.62 17.52
N GLN A 95 5.41 -2.00 17.82
CA GLN A 95 5.05 -0.72 17.23
C GLN A 95 5.88 0.40 17.85
N ARG A 96 6.62 1.15 17.02
CA ARG A 96 7.27 2.39 17.43
C ARG A 96 6.52 3.58 16.83
N ILE A 97 6.01 4.46 17.70
CA ILE A 97 5.36 5.71 17.29
C ILE A 97 6.33 6.85 17.58
N ILE A 98 6.72 7.58 16.53
CA ILE A 98 7.55 8.78 16.64
C ILE A 98 6.66 9.97 16.29
N SER A 99 6.47 10.87 17.25
CA SER A 99 5.71 12.10 17.08
C SER A 99 6.69 13.27 16.92
N PHE A 100 6.56 14.00 15.81
CA PHE A 100 7.33 15.21 15.56
C PHE A 100 6.51 16.43 15.98
N SER A 101 7.17 17.43 16.59
CA SER A 101 6.52 18.67 17.05
C SER A 101 6.06 19.58 15.90
N GLN A 102 6.68 19.46 14.73
CA GLN A 102 6.32 20.19 13.52
C GLN A 102 5.80 19.22 12.45
N HIS A 103 4.69 19.59 11.82
CA HIS A 103 4.14 18.84 10.70
C HIS A 103 4.80 19.34 9.40
N CYS A 104 5.65 18.52 8.79
CA CYS A 104 6.29 18.82 7.49
C CYS A 104 5.29 18.69 6.33
N ARG A 105 4.21 19.50 6.33
CA ARG A 105 3.12 19.47 5.34
C ARG A 105 2.99 20.76 4.53
N ASN A 106 3.93 21.70 4.70
CA ASN A 106 3.85 23.02 4.08
C ASN A 106 3.97 22.95 2.55
N ASP A 107 4.69 21.96 2.03
CA ASP A 107 4.95 21.78 0.58
C ASP A 107 3.82 21.06 -0.16
N LEU A 108 2.74 20.69 0.55
CA LEU A 108 1.60 20.02 -0.09
C LEU A 108 0.83 20.99 -0.99
N THR A 109 0.65 20.59 -2.25
CA THR A 109 -0.25 21.29 -3.17
C THR A 109 -1.71 21.20 -2.69
N PRO A 110 -2.62 22.10 -3.11
CA PRO A 110 -4.03 22.04 -2.71
C PRO A 110 -4.70 20.68 -2.98
N GLY A 111 -4.39 20.05 -4.13
CA GLY A 111 -4.89 18.72 -4.45
C GLY A 111 -4.34 17.63 -3.53
N MET A 112 -3.06 17.71 -3.14
CA MET A 112 -2.49 16.78 -2.17
C MET A 112 -3.05 17.01 -0.76
N LYS A 113 -3.27 18.27 -0.38
CA LYS A 113 -3.95 18.60 0.89
C LYS A 113 -5.32 17.95 0.94
N GLN A 114 -6.09 18.01 -0.15
CA GLN A 114 -7.39 17.34 -0.22
C GLN A 114 -7.30 15.83 0.02
N ILE A 115 -6.32 15.15 -0.58
CA ILE A 115 -6.08 13.70 -0.38
C ILE A 115 -5.85 13.37 1.10
N PHE A 116 -5.11 14.22 1.81
CA PHE A 116 -4.81 14.03 3.24
C PHE A 116 -5.82 14.68 4.19
N SER A 117 -6.81 15.39 3.66
CA SER A 117 -7.89 16.02 4.42
C SER A 117 -9.15 15.16 4.44
N SER A 118 -9.34 14.27 3.48
CA SER A 118 -10.27 13.16 3.69
C SER A 118 -9.71 12.31 4.82
N HIS A 119 -10.56 11.98 5.81
CA HIS A 119 -10.17 11.15 6.95
C HIS A 119 -9.75 9.74 6.53
N ASP A 120 -9.97 9.42 5.27
CA ASP A 120 -9.63 8.14 4.67
C ASP A 120 -8.12 7.99 4.58
N VAL A 121 -7.33 9.01 4.18
CA VAL A 121 -5.87 8.83 3.92
C VAL A 121 -4.91 9.41 4.94
N ARG A 122 -4.18 8.53 5.65
CA ARG A 122 -3.10 8.96 6.54
C ARG A 122 -1.94 9.53 5.74
N TYR A 123 -1.49 10.69 6.18
CA TYR A 123 -0.25 11.29 5.68
C TYR A 123 0.97 10.45 6.09
N SER A 124 1.78 10.07 5.10
CA SER A 124 3.15 9.61 5.29
C SER A 124 4.09 10.37 4.37
N GLN A 125 5.33 10.57 4.81
CA GLN A 125 6.35 11.24 4.00
C GLN A 125 6.65 10.45 2.72
N ALA A 126 6.68 9.13 2.83
CA ALA A 126 6.85 8.21 1.70
C ALA A 126 5.77 8.41 0.62
N LEU A 127 4.51 8.53 1.04
CA LEU A 127 3.39 8.77 0.13
C LEU A 127 3.49 10.17 -0.49
N CYS A 128 3.82 11.19 0.30
CA CYS A 128 4.07 12.54 -0.22
C CYS A 128 5.10 12.54 -1.35
N PHE A 129 6.23 11.85 -1.16
CA PHE A 129 7.26 11.73 -2.20
C PHE A 129 6.74 11.05 -3.47
N LYS A 130 5.97 9.96 -3.35
CA LYS A 130 5.39 9.27 -4.51
C LYS A 130 4.38 10.13 -5.27
N LEU A 131 3.56 10.90 -4.56
CA LEU A 131 2.62 11.84 -5.18
C LEU A 131 3.35 13.01 -5.87
N CYS A 132 4.44 13.50 -5.29
CA CYS A 132 5.30 14.53 -5.90
C CYS A 132 5.99 14.02 -7.17
N GLU A 133 6.56 12.81 -7.12
CA GLU A 133 7.18 12.13 -8.26
C GLU A 133 6.19 11.99 -9.42
N LEU A 134 4.99 11.49 -9.13
CA LEU A 134 3.94 11.34 -10.13
C LEU A 134 3.55 12.67 -10.79
N ARG A 135 3.37 13.71 -9.95
CA ARG A 135 3.03 15.05 -10.43
C ARG A 135 4.13 15.62 -11.33
N TYR A 136 5.40 15.41 -10.95
CA TYR A 136 6.55 15.88 -11.70
C TYR A 136 6.62 15.21 -13.09
N ILE A 137 6.54 13.88 -13.14
CA ILE A 137 6.57 13.12 -14.41
C ILE A 137 5.44 13.56 -15.32
N ARG A 138 4.21 13.70 -14.80
CA ARG A 138 3.07 14.16 -15.60
C ARG A 138 3.26 15.58 -16.14
N LYS A 139 3.83 16.49 -15.33
CA LYS A 139 4.06 17.88 -15.72
C LYS A 139 5.11 17.99 -16.83
N VAL A 140 6.20 17.22 -16.73
CA VAL A 140 7.35 17.32 -17.63
C VAL A 140 7.15 16.46 -18.88
N CYS A 141 6.76 15.20 -18.70
CA CYS A 141 6.74 14.20 -19.76
C CYS A 141 5.36 14.03 -20.41
N GLN A 142 4.29 14.62 -19.83
CA GLN A 142 2.90 14.48 -20.29
C GLN A 142 2.42 13.01 -20.40
N CYS A 143 3.11 12.09 -19.74
CA CYS A 143 2.80 10.67 -19.68
C CYS A 143 2.74 10.22 -18.21
N THR A 144 2.34 8.96 -18.02
CA THR A 144 2.27 8.34 -16.70
C THR A 144 3.17 7.11 -16.64
N ASP A 145 3.99 7.04 -15.59
CA ASP A 145 4.70 5.81 -15.25
C ASP A 145 3.71 4.76 -14.75
N GLN A 146 3.72 3.58 -15.38
CA GLN A 146 2.84 2.49 -15.04
C GLN A 146 3.01 2.05 -13.58
N SER A 147 4.22 2.08 -13.03
CA SER A 147 4.50 1.72 -11.63
C SER A 147 3.86 2.67 -10.62
N LEU A 148 3.58 3.92 -11.02
CA LEU A 148 2.94 4.94 -10.19
C LEU A 148 1.42 4.98 -10.39
N MET A 149 0.85 4.18 -11.31
CA MET A 149 -0.58 4.17 -11.59
C MET A 149 -1.43 3.85 -10.35
N VAL A 150 -0.91 3.03 -9.43
CA VAL A 150 -1.58 2.68 -8.17
C VAL A 150 -1.90 3.91 -7.30
N TYR A 151 -1.20 5.03 -7.49
CA TYR A 151 -1.44 6.26 -6.74
C TYR A 151 -2.47 7.19 -7.39
N PHE A 152 -2.88 6.95 -8.64
CA PHE A 152 -3.87 7.81 -9.33
C PHE A 152 -5.26 7.73 -8.73
N GLN A 153 -5.65 6.56 -8.21
CA GLN A 153 -6.97 6.37 -7.59
C GLN A 153 -7.22 7.40 -6.48
N PHE A 154 -6.17 7.87 -5.80
CA PHE A 154 -6.27 8.87 -4.74
C PHE A 154 -6.47 10.30 -5.25
N PHE A 155 -6.11 10.59 -6.51
CA PHE A 155 -6.38 11.91 -7.13
C PHE A 155 -7.78 12.02 -7.77
N SER A 156 -8.54 10.92 -7.84
CA SER A 156 -9.79 10.84 -8.62
C SER A 156 -11.05 11.31 -7.87
N GLN A 157 -10.99 11.61 -6.59
CA GLN A 157 -12.21 11.82 -5.79
C GLN A 157 -12.96 13.13 -6.09
N ASN A 158 -12.53 13.97 -7.04
CA ASN A 158 -13.18 15.26 -7.28
C ASN A 158 -13.44 15.63 -8.74
N ASN A 159 -13.43 14.67 -9.67
CA ASN A 159 -13.94 14.92 -11.02
C ASN A 159 -14.79 13.73 -11.47
N THR A 160 -16.03 14.01 -11.87
CA THR A 160 -16.98 13.13 -12.58
C THR A 160 -16.48 12.71 -13.98
N LYS A 161 -15.17 12.73 -14.19
CA LYS A 161 -14.50 12.19 -15.35
C LYS A 161 -13.57 11.11 -14.83
N THR A 162 -13.87 9.86 -15.21
CA THR A 162 -12.91 8.77 -15.27
C THR A 162 -11.55 9.37 -15.66
N PRO A 163 -10.46 9.12 -14.91
CA PRO A 163 -9.15 9.61 -15.31
C PRO A 163 -8.92 9.10 -16.73
N THR A 164 -8.95 10.03 -17.69
CA THR A 164 -8.74 9.72 -19.11
C THR A 164 -7.42 8.98 -19.17
N SER A 165 -7.48 7.72 -19.66
CA SER A 165 -6.36 6.83 -19.88
C SER A 165 -5.10 7.63 -20.22
N SER A 166 -4.26 7.88 -19.22
CA SER A 166 -3.04 8.66 -19.43
C SER A 166 -2.11 7.82 -20.26
N ILE A 167 -1.57 8.40 -21.33
CA ILE A 167 -0.62 7.73 -22.22
C ILE A 167 0.53 7.18 -21.34
N PRO A 168 0.77 5.86 -21.34
CA PRO A 168 1.88 5.28 -20.60
C PRO A 168 3.19 5.84 -21.15
N CYS A 169 4.13 6.19 -20.26
CA CYS A 169 5.47 6.57 -20.70
C CYS A 169 6.10 5.38 -21.42
N SER A 170 6.50 5.52 -22.69
CA SER A 170 7.19 4.43 -23.39
C SER A 170 8.63 4.32 -22.90
N THR A 171 9.04 3.12 -22.50
CA THR A 171 10.46 2.79 -22.34
C THR A 171 11.03 2.50 -23.72
N ASN A 172 11.81 3.44 -24.28
CA ASN A 172 12.70 3.14 -25.41
C ASN A 172 13.94 2.40 -24.92
#